data_AF-A0A2Z6LHQ4-F1
#
_entry.id   AF-A0A2Z6LHQ4-F1
#
_cell.length_a   1.000
_cell.length_b   1.000
_cell.length_c   1.000
_cell.angle_alpha   90.00
_cell.angle_beta   90.00
_cell.angle_gamma   90.00
#
_symmetry.space_group_name_H-M   'P 1'
#
loop_
_entity.id
_entity.type
_entity.pdbx_description
1 polymer ?
#
loop_
_entity_poly.entity_id
_entity_poly.type
_entity_poly.pdbx_seq_one_letter_code
_entity_poly.pdbx_strand_id
1 'polypeptide(L)'
;MTCSSEENQLQLLTSTDDDYGGVIVQIDQSAMDSTTFLSILRHSISNWKHQEGFWYHHAEPKYLMLVHWIADSANTIPANATHRVGVAAFVVNEKQEVLVVQEKTGHFGGTGSWKFPTGVADQGEDICVAAVREAKEETGVSNLFVVDTEFVEVLAFR
;
A
#
# COMPACT_ATOMS: atom_id res chain seq x y z
N MET A 1 -18.54 55.71 5.73
CA MET A 1 -17.38 54.94 5.25
C MET A 1 -17.53 53.53 5.76
N THR A 2 -17.92 52.60 4.90
CA THR A 2 -17.99 51.18 5.22
C THR A 2 -16.63 50.56 4.90
N CYS A 3 -15.92 50.10 5.92
CA CYS A 3 -14.78 49.21 5.75
C CYS A 3 -15.31 47.79 5.95
N SER A 4 -15.66 47.13 4.85
CA SER A 4 -15.92 45.68 4.84
C SER A 4 -14.56 45.00 4.88
N SER A 5 -14.20 44.43 6.03
CA SER A 5 -13.11 43.47 6.11
C SER A 5 -13.54 42.22 5.35
N GLU A 6 -12.88 41.96 4.22
CA GLU A 6 -13.00 40.68 3.51
C GLU A 6 -12.49 39.57 4.43
N GLU A 7 -13.41 38.85 5.07
CA GLU A 7 -13.12 37.56 5.66
C GLU A 7 -12.76 36.61 4.51
N ASN A 8 -11.48 36.29 4.38
CA ASN A 8 -11.02 35.31 3.42
C ASN A 8 -11.55 33.93 3.87
N GLN A 9 -12.75 33.56 3.42
CA GLN A 9 -13.34 32.24 3.66
C GLN A 9 -12.39 31.21 3.05
N LEU A 10 -11.68 30.47 3.91
CA LEU A 10 -10.80 29.40 3.47
C LEU A 10 -11.65 28.36 2.73
N GLN A 11 -11.39 28.22 1.43
CA GLN A 11 -12.16 27.37 0.54
C GLN A 11 -11.99 25.90 0.95
N LEU A 12 -13.12 25.21 1.18
CA LEU A 12 -13.13 23.79 1.47
C LEU A 12 -12.75 23.00 0.20
N LEU A 13 -11.96 21.94 0.37
CA LEU A 13 -11.55 21.07 -0.74
C LEU A 13 -12.76 20.34 -1.35
N THR A 14 -12.78 20.18 -2.67
CA THR A 14 -13.82 19.42 -3.39
C THR A 14 -13.78 17.94 -3.05
N SER A 15 -14.93 17.28 -2.98
CA SER A 15 -15.02 15.85 -2.67
C SER A 15 -15.95 15.08 -3.60
N THR A 16 -15.76 13.77 -3.67
CA THR A 16 -16.56 12.78 -4.40
C THR A 16 -16.82 11.58 -3.50
N ASP A 17 -17.98 10.94 -3.59
CA ASP A 17 -18.24 9.73 -2.81
C ASP A 17 -17.54 8.50 -3.44
N ASP A 18 -17.09 7.56 -2.61
CA ASP A 18 -16.64 6.24 -3.04
C ASP A 18 -17.80 5.23 -3.12
N ASP A 19 -17.52 4.04 -3.64
CA ASP A 19 -18.52 2.97 -3.81
C ASP A 19 -19.11 2.44 -2.48
N TYR A 20 -18.57 2.88 -1.34
CA TYR A 20 -18.95 2.43 0.01
C TYR A 20 -19.57 3.55 0.84
N GLY A 21 -19.88 4.70 0.23
CA GLY A 21 -20.46 5.87 0.92
C GLY A 21 -19.46 6.67 1.75
N GLY A 22 -18.16 6.44 1.54
CA GLY A 22 -17.09 7.31 2.05
C GLY A 22 -16.93 8.55 1.19
N VAL A 23 -16.43 9.64 1.78
CA VAL A 23 -16.18 10.91 1.06
C VAL A 23 -14.69 11.00 0.72
N ILE A 24 -14.34 10.98 -0.57
CA ILE A 24 -12.99 11.21 -1.08
C ILE A 24 -12.80 12.70 -1.35
N VAL A 25 -11.93 13.35 -0.61
CA VAL A 25 -11.52 14.73 -0.92
C VAL A 25 -10.53 14.71 -2.09
N GLN A 26 -10.94 15.26 -3.24
CA GLN A 26 -10.07 15.42 -4.40
C GLN A 26 -9.34 16.75 -4.31
N ILE A 27 -8.02 16.66 -4.20
CA ILE A 27 -7.13 17.81 -4.32
C ILE A 27 -6.86 18.01 -5.82
N ASP A 28 -7.67 18.85 -6.46
CA ASP A 28 -7.46 19.34 -7.82
C ASP A 28 -6.08 20.03 -7.91
N GLN A 29 -5.28 19.60 -8.89
CA GLN A 29 -3.90 20.02 -9.17
C GLN A 29 -3.77 21.42 -9.79
N SER A 30 -4.66 22.37 -9.53
CA SER A 30 -4.29 23.78 -9.74
C SER A 30 -3.06 24.07 -8.88
N ALA A 31 -1.97 24.55 -9.48
CA ALA A 31 -0.64 24.61 -8.88
C ALA A 31 -0.65 25.44 -7.58
N MET A 32 -0.87 24.75 -6.46
CA MET A 32 -0.85 25.30 -5.12
C MET A 32 0.56 25.08 -4.57
N ASP A 33 1.19 26.14 -4.07
CA ASP A 33 2.48 25.99 -3.41
C ASP A 33 2.34 25.13 -2.15
N SER A 34 3.41 24.44 -1.77
CA SER A 34 3.39 23.49 -0.66
C SER A 34 3.00 24.12 0.68
N THR A 35 3.22 25.42 0.87
CA THR A 35 2.89 26.12 2.11
C THR A 35 1.40 26.42 2.18
N THR A 36 0.81 26.89 1.09
CA THR A 36 -0.65 27.10 0.96
C THR A 36 -1.40 25.78 1.04
N PHE A 37 -0.88 24.72 0.41
CA PHE A 37 -1.47 23.40 0.51
C PHE A 37 -1.45 22.87 1.95
N LEU A 38 -0.30 22.96 2.64
CA LEU A 38 -0.19 22.53 4.03
C LEU A 38 -1.07 23.35 4.97
N SER A 39 -1.27 24.65 4.71
CA SER A 39 -2.14 25.49 5.55
C SER A 39 -3.62 25.11 5.36
N ILE A 40 -4.08 24.95 4.12
CA ILE A 40 -5.46 24.53 3.81
C ILE A 40 -5.72 23.11 4.30
N LEU A 41 -4.77 22.18 4.10
CA LEU A 41 -4.89 20.80 4.57
C LEU A 41 -4.92 20.72 6.10
N ARG A 42 -4.03 21.42 6.80
CA ARG A 42 -4.03 21.44 8.28
C ARG A 42 -5.31 22.07 8.82
N HIS A 43 -5.79 23.14 8.19
CA HIS A 43 -7.04 23.79 8.59
C HIS A 43 -8.23 22.85 8.37
N SER A 44 -8.33 22.25 7.18
CA SER A 44 -9.40 21.31 6.82
C SER A 44 -9.39 20.08 7.73
N ILE A 45 -8.23 19.44 7.95
CA ILE A 45 -8.09 18.30 8.87
C ILE A 45 -8.42 18.69 10.31
N SER A 46 -7.96 19.86 10.78
CA SER A 46 -8.29 20.33 12.13
C SER A 46 -9.79 20.54 12.29
N ASN A 47 -10.44 21.10 11.26
CA ASN A 47 -11.88 21.29 11.21
C ASN A 47 -12.60 19.94 11.21
N TRP A 48 -12.26 19.03 10.30
CA TRP A 48 -12.86 17.71 10.19
C TRP A 48 -12.62 16.83 11.43
N LYS A 49 -11.46 16.94 12.08
CA LYS A 49 -11.17 16.17 13.29
C LYS A 49 -11.95 16.68 14.51
N HIS A 50 -12.10 17.99 14.66
CA HIS A 50 -12.79 18.57 15.82
C HIS A 50 -14.30 18.65 15.63
N GLN A 51 -14.77 18.98 14.43
CA GLN A 51 -16.18 19.22 14.16
C GLN A 51 -16.86 17.97 13.56
N GLU A 52 -16.16 17.20 12.74
CA GLU A 52 -16.75 16.13 11.93
C GLU A 52 -16.23 14.71 12.26
N GLY A 53 -15.39 14.55 13.29
CA GLY A 53 -14.98 13.25 13.83
C GLY A 53 -14.11 12.34 12.94
N PHE A 54 -13.44 12.85 11.90
CA PHE A 54 -12.59 12.03 11.00
C PHE A 54 -11.27 11.56 11.66
N TRP A 55 -10.79 10.36 11.28
CA TRP A 55 -9.46 9.82 11.64
C TRP A 55 -8.71 9.20 10.45
N TYR A 56 -7.40 8.98 10.59
CA TYR A 56 -6.57 8.38 9.55
C TYR A 56 -6.86 6.90 9.34
N HIS A 57 -6.98 6.48 8.08
CA HIS A 57 -7.09 5.06 7.72
C HIS A 57 -5.81 4.55 7.06
N HIS A 58 -5.49 5.03 5.86
CA HIS A 58 -4.27 4.64 5.12
C HIS A 58 -3.80 5.77 4.22
N ALA A 59 -2.63 5.60 3.61
CA ALA A 59 -2.08 6.52 2.62
C ALA A 59 -1.48 5.73 1.47
N GLU A 60 -1.62 6.27 0.27
CA GLU A 60 -0.95 5.82 -0.95
C GLU A 60 0.01 6.92 -1.42
N PRO A 61 0.96 6.64 -2.34
CA PRO A 61 1.90 7.65 -2.83
C PRO A 61 1.24 8.93 -3.36
N LYS A 62 -0.02 8.84 -3.82
CA LYS A 62 -0.75 9.95 -4.44
C LYS A 62 -1.89 10.52 -3.59
N TYR A 63 -2.28 9.88 -2.47
CA TYR A 63 -3.39 10.36 -1.66
C TYR A 63 -3.32 9.91 -0.20
N LEU A 64 -4.08 10.60 0.66
CA LEU A 64 -4.27 10.27 2.07
C LEU A 64 -5.75 9.97 2.31
N MET A 65 -6.07 8.85 2.97
CA MET A 65 -7.44 8.46 3.30
C MET A 65 -7.77 8.77 4.77
N LEU A 66 -8.85 9.53 4.96
CA LEU A 66 -9.48 9.83 6.24
C LEU A 66 -10.87 9.20 6.25
N VAL A 67 -11.32 8.67 7.39
CA VAL A 67 -12.65 8.05 7.50
C VAL A 67 -13.39 8.55 8.74
N HIS A 68 -14.72 8.60 8.67
CA HIS A 68 -15.60 8.86 9.79
C HIS A 68 -16.81 7.91 9.71
N TRP A 69 -17.16 7.28 10.84
CA TRP A 69 -18.33 6.40 10.91
C TRP A 69 -19.55 7.20 11.35
N ILE A 70 -20.50 7.39 10.43
CA ILE A 70 -21.65 8.30 10.60
C ILE A 70 -22.84 7.63 11.31
N ALA A 71 -22.92 6.30 11.27
CA ALA A 71 -24.05 5.58 11.85
C ALA A 71 -23.94 5.51 13.39
N ASP A 72 -25.08 5.57 14.08
CA ASP A 72 -25.18 5.37 15.53
C ASP A 72 -24.86 3.93 15.98
N SER A 73 -24.64 3.01 15.02
CA SER A 73 -24.22 1.64 15.28
C SER A 73 -22.73 1.53 15.59
N ALA A 74 -22.29 0.37 16.08
CA ALA A 74 -20.87 0.08 16.22
C ALA A 74 -20.14 0.25 14.86
N ASN A 75 -18.94 0.83 14.91
CA ASN A 75 -18.10 1.04 13.73
C ASN A 75 -17.65 -0.31 13.15
N THR A 76 -17.97 -0.55 11.88
CA THR A 76 -17.58 -1.76 11.15
C THR A 76 -16.52 -1.51 10.08
N ILE A 77 -15.95 -0.31 9.99
CA ILE A 77 -14.81 -0.03 9.11
C ILE A 77 -13.64 -0.90 9.58
N PRO A 78 -13.10 -1.78 8.72
CA PRO A 78 -11.97 -2.61 9.09
C PRO A 78 -10.76 -1.74 9.40
N ALA A 79 -9.86 -2.22 10.26
CA ALA A 79 -8.57 -1.55 10.43
C ALA A 79 -7.78 -1.61 9.10
N ASN A 80 -6.88 -0.64 8.90
CA ASN A 80 -5.99 -0.61 7.75
C ASN A 80 -5.07 -1.85 7.69
N ALA A 81 -4.48 -2.10 6.51
CA ALA A 81 -3.59 -3.24 6.32
C ALA A 81 -2.42 -3.19 7.32
N THR A 82 -2.39 -4.15 8.25
CA THR A 82 -1.42 -4.22 9.34
C THR A 82 -0.27 -5.16 9.05
N HIS A 83 -0.41 -6.05 8.07
CA HIS A 83 0.52 -7.13 7.80
C HIS A 83 1.04 -7.07 6.37
N ARG A 84 2.32 -7.43 6.22
CA ARG A 84 2.90 -7.77 4.91
C ARG A 84 2.76 -9.27 4.71
N VAL A 85 2.36 -9.68 3.51
CA VAL A 85 2.26 -11.11 3.16
C VAL A 85 3.58 -11.53 2.53
N GLY A 86 4.35 -12.33 3.27
CA GLY A 86 5.56 -12.95 2.75
C GLY A 86 5.23 -14.23 1.98
N VAL A 87 5.92 -14.46 0.86
CA VAL A 87 5.79 -15.66 0.04
C VAL A 87 7.14 -16.37 -0.09
N ALA A 88 7.11 -17.69 -0.18
CA ALA A 88 8.28 -18.53 -0.44
C ALA A 88 7.93 -19.56 -1.52
N ALA A 89 8.76 -19.67 -2.55
CA ALA A 89 8.53 -20.56 -3.69
C ALA A 89 9.27 -21.89 -3.49
N PHE A 90 8.51 -22.99 -3.42
CA PHE A 90 9.07 -24.34 -3.41
C PHE A 90 9.01 -24.93 -4.82
N VAL A 91 10.12 -24.88 -5.54
CA VAL A 91 10.20 -25.31 -6.95
C VAL A 91 10.98 -26.61 -7.06
N VAL A 92 10.39 -27.61 -7.72
CA VAL A 92 10.97 -28.94 -7.91
C VAL A 92 11.07 -29.24 -9.40
N ASN A 93 12.21 -29.79 -9.85
CA ASN A 93 12.37 -30.24 -11.24
C ASN A 93 12.02 -31.73 -11.42
N GLU A 94 12.04 -32.23 -12.65
CA GLU A 94 11.73 -33.64 -12.98
C GLU A 94 12.66 -34.66 -12.30
N LYS A 95 13.84 -34.23 -11.84
CA LYS A 95 14.83 -35.06 -11.14
C LYS A 95 14.64 -35.06 -9.62
N GLN A 96 13.58 -34.43 -9.11
CA GLN A 96 13.32 -34.23 -7.68
C GLN A 96 14.38 -33.37 -6.97
N GLU A 97 15.00 -32.44 -7.69
CA GLU A 97 15.89 -31.44 -7.11
C GLU A 97 15.10 -30.17 -6.80
N VAL A 98 15.46 -29.47 -5.72
CA VAL A 98 14.76 -28.25 -5.25
C VAL A 98 15.57 -27.00 -5.58
N LEU A 99 14.89 -25.97 -6.07
CA LEU A 99 15.49 -24.65 -6.30
C LEU A 99 15.76 -23.94 -4.97
N VAL A 100 17.01 -23.53 -4.79
CA VAL A 100 17.45 -22.74 -3.64
C VAL A 100 18.34 -21.60 -4.11
N VAL A 101 18.31 -20.51 -3.35
CA VAL A 101 19.12 -19.31 -3.61
C VAL A 101 19.98 -18.98 -2.40
N GLN A 102 21.03 -18.20 -2.65
CA GLN A 102 21.87 -17.61 -1.63
C GLN A 102 21.95 -16.10 -1.86
N GLU A 103 21.67 -15.32 -0.82
CA GLU A 103 21.79 -13.87 -0.88
C GLU A 103 23.25 -13.47 -1.11
N LYS A 104 23.49 -12.59 -2.09
CA LYS A 104 24.82 -11.99 -2.32
C LYS A 104 25.13 -10.89 -1.29
N THR A 105 24.09 -10.20 -0.84
CA THR A 105 24.15 -9.02 0.03
C THR A 105 22.94 -9.02 0.95
N GLY A 106 23.04 -8.44 2.15
CA GLY A 106 21.97 -8.41 3.14
C GLY A 106 22.37 -9.15 4.41
N HIS A 107 21.39 -9.42 5.28
CA HIS A 107 21.65 -10.08 6.57
C HIS A 107 22.26 -11.47 6.42
N PHE A 108 21.89 -12.21 5.36
CA PHE A 108 22.43 -13.54 5.08
C PHE A 108 23.54 -13.54 4.00
N GLY A 109 23.94 -12.36 3.50
CA GLY A 109 25.01 -12.22 2.52
C GLY A 109 26.33 -12.81 3.01
N GLY A 110 26.93 -13.72 2.25
CA GLY A 110 28.22 -14.34 2.59
C GLY A 110 28.18 -15.39 3.71
N THR A 111 26.99 -15.71 4.26
CA THR A 111 26.86 -16.70 5.34
C THR A 111 26.91 -18.17 4.87
N GLY A 112 26.77 -18.42 3.57
CA GLY A 112 26.63 -19.79 3.04
C GLY A 112 25.22 -20.38 3.19
N SER A 113 24.26 -19.61 3.69
CA SER A 113 22.89 -20.09 3.95
C SER A 113 22.08 -20.20 2.67
N TRP A 114 21.57 -21.41 2.40
CA TRP A 114 20.64 -21.67 1.30
C TRP A 114 19.20 -21.55 1.79
N LYS A 115 18.37 -20.85 1.02
CA LYS A 115 16.93 -20.68 1.29
C LYS A 115 16.12 -20.91 0.02
N PHE A 116 14.82 -21.11 0.16
CA PHE A 116 13.91 -21.01 -0.98
C PHE A 116 13.88 -19.57 -1.50
N PRO A 117 13.56 -19.37 -2.79
CA PRO A 117 13.23 -18.03 -3.27
C PRO A 117 12.11 -17.43 -2.44
N THR A 118 12.29 -16.21 -1.97
CA THR A 118 11.34 -15.56 -1.05
C THR A 118 11.15 -14.09 -1.38
N GLY A 119 9.96 -13.57 -1.13
CA GLY A 119 9.77 -12.13 -1.06
C GLY A 119 8.43 -11.74 -0.51
N VAL A 120 7.94 -10.57 -0.89
CA VAL A 120 6.72 -9.98 -0.33
C VAL A 120 5.74 -9.73 -1.46
N ALA A 121 4.49 -10.15 -1.26
CA ALA A 121 3.42 -9.80 -2.18
C ALA A 121 3.15 -8.30 -2.13
N ASP A 122 3.01 -7.69 -3.30
CA ASP A 122 2.63 -6.29 -3.41
C ASP A 122 1.14 -6.11 -3.08
N GLN A 123 0.74 -4.87 -2.78
CA GLN A 123 -0.65 -4.57 -2.45
C GLN A 123 -1.56 -4.86 -3.64
N GLY A 124 -2.57 -5.70 -3.42
CA GLY A 124 -3.50 -6.16 -4.47
C GLY A 124 -2.93 -7.24 -5.38
N GLU A 125 -1.69 -7.69 -5.15
CA GLU A 125 -1.08 -8.81 -5.87
C GLU A 125 -1.59 -10.15 -5.33
N ASP A 126 -1.92 -11.07 -6.24
CA ASP A 126 -2.25 -12.44 -5.86
C ASP A 126 -0.99 -13.19 -5.37
N ILE A 127 -1.12 -13.97 -4.31
CA ILE A 127 -0.02 -14.76 -3.72
C ILE A 127 0.66 -15.66 -4.78
N CYS A 128 -0.12 -16.23 -5.70
CA CYS A 128 0.38 -17.09 -6.78
C CYS A 128 1.29 -16.31 -7.74
N VAL A 129 0.87 -15.08 -8.08
CA VAL A 129 1.62 -14.16 -8.95
C VAL A 129 2.90 -13.72 -8.26
N ALA A 130 2.82 -13.33 -6.99
CA ALA A 130 3.97 -12.96 -6.17
C ALA A 130 5.00 -14.10 -6.09
N ALA A 131 4.55 -15.34 -5.81
CA ALA A 131 5.47 -16.49 -5.71
C ALA A 131 6.25 -16.75 -7.01
N VAL A 132 5.58 -16.68 -8.16
CA VAL A 132 6.24 -16.86 -9.48
C VAL A 132 7.18 -15.70 -9.79
N ARG A 133 6.77 -14.45 -9.48
CA ARG A 133 7.60 -13.25 -9.66
C ARG A 133 8.89 -13.35 -8.84
N GLU A 134 8.78 -13.63 -7.55
CA GLU A 134 9.93 -13.73 -6.64
C GLU A 134 10.89 -14.85 -7.03
N ALA A 135 10.35 -16.02 -7.45
CA ALA A 135 11.18 -17.10 -7.98
C ALA A 135 11.98 -16.65 -9.22
N LYS A 136 11.37 -15.88 -10.12
CA LYS A 136 12.03 -15.36 -11.33
C LYS A 136 13.05 -14.27 -11.01
N GLU A 137 12.72 -13.34 -10.12
CA GLU A 137 13.60 -12.22 -9.74
C GLU A 137 14.86 -12.69 -9.02
N GLU A 138 14.75 -13.61 -8.05
CA GLU A 138 15.90 -14.08 -7.27
C GLU A 138 16.79 -15.06 -8.05
N THR A 139 16.28 -15.71 -9.10
CA THR A 139 17.04 -16.69 -9.91
C THR A 139 17.51 -16.15 -11.26
N GLY A 140 16.87 -15.11 -11.77
CA GLY A 140 17.02 -14.57 -13.13
C GLY A 140 18.22 -13.64 -13.37
N VAL A 141 19.35 -13.82 -12.67
CA VAL A 141 20.56 -13.05 -12.98
C VAL A 141 21.35 -13.74 -14.10
N SER A 142 21.17 -13.20 -15.30
CA SER A 142 21.79 -13.50 -16.60
C SER A 142 20.93 -14.35 -17.53
N ASN A 143 20.73 -13.82 -18.74
CA ASN A 143 19.85 -14.23 -19.84
C ASN A 143 20.06 -15.67 -20.39
N LEU A 144 20.46 -16.62 -19.55
CA LEU A 144 20.81 -17.99 -19.91
C LEU A 144 19.92 -19.03 -19.19
N PHE A 145 19.30 -18.67 -18.06
CA PHE A 145 18.35 -19.53 -17.35
C PHE A 145 17.17 -18.69 -16.88
N VAL A 146 16.08 -18.70 -17.66
CA VAL A 146 14.78 -18.25 -17.16
C VAL A 146 14.14 -19.47 -16.52
N VAL A 147 13.93 -19.40 -15.20
CA VAL A 147 13.10 -20.39 -14.50
C VAL A 147 11.66 -20.14 -14.96
N ASP A 148 11.22 -20.92 -15.96
CA ASP A 148 9.82 -20.94 -16.38
C ASP A 148 9.06 -21.87 -15.44
N THR A 149 8.30 -21.26 -14.53
CA THR A 149 7.55 -21.95 -13.49
C THR A 149 6.13 -21.46 -13.49
N GLU A 150 5.22 -22.41 -13.28
CA GLU A 150 3.79 -22.15 -13.10
C GLU A 150 3.43 -22.46 -11.65
N PHE A 151 2.50 -21.68 -11.11
CA PHE A 151 1.95 -21.96 -9.80
C PHE A 151 1.11 -23.23 -9.84
N VAL A 152 1.27 -24.09 -8.84
CA VAL A 152 0.52 -25.35 -8.72
C VAL A 152 -0.44 -25.28 -7.53
N GLU A 153 0.07 -25.10 -6.32
CA GLU A 153 -0.73 -25.11 -5.11
C GLU A 153 -0.06 -24.38 -3.93
N VAL A 154 -0.85 -24.06 -2.90
CA VAL A 154 -0.34 -23.58 -1.62
C VAL A 154 -0.09 -24.76 -0.69
N LEU A 155 1.15 -24.92 -0.25
CA LEU A 155 1.54 -26.03 0.62
C LEU A 155 1.31 -25.75 2.12
N ALA A 156 1.49 -24.50 2.56
CA ALA A 156 1.37 -24.13 3.97
C ALA A 156 1.17 -22.62 4.16
N PHE A 157 0.58 -22.27 5.30
CA PHE A 157 0.56 -20.91 5.86
C PHE A 157 1.25 -20.93 7.22
N ARG A 158 1.84 -19.79 7.61
CA ARG A 158 2.50 -19.62 8.90
C ARG A 158 2.07 -18.32 9.55
#